data_AF-A0A955RCF9-F1
#
_entry.id   AF-A0A955RCF9-F1
#
_cell.length_a   1.000
_cell.length_b   1.000
_cell.length_c   1.000
_cell.angle_alpha   90.00
_cell.angle_beta   90.00
_cell.angle_gamma   90.00
#
_symmetry.space_group_name_H-M   'P 1'
#
loop_
_entity.id
_entity.type
_entity.pdbx_description
1 polymer ?
#
loop_
_entity_poly.entity_id
_entity_poly.type
_entity_poly.pdbx_seq_one_letter_code
_entity_poly.pdbx_strand_id
1 'polypeptide(L)'
;DLDDLSAWSTLFADYAILQPFDQLGRATYTPGDGVLAGLIGTTLPYGAVRGLARGAWSPWQDSWIATFVRPAGEGEVRLHLEPGFPASGDEPEDQRIREVELVDVAAWEDVPPVVYSEVVRDLARAAG
;
A
#
# COMPACT_ATOMS: atom_id res chain seq x y z
N ASP A 1 23.45 -4.13 -13.56
CA ASP A 1 24.02 -5.41 -13.99
C ASP A 1 23.50 -6.52 -13.10
N LEU A 2 23.11 -7.67 -13.65
CA LEU A 2 22.65 -8.82 -12.85
C LEU A 2 23.80 -9.50 -12.08
N ASP A 3 25.04 -9.29 -12.56
CA ASP A 3 26.26 -9.78 -11.92
C ASP A 3 26.51 -9.15 -10.55
N ASP A 4 26.18 -7.86 -10.39
CA ASP A 4 26.28 -7.18 -9.09
C ASP A 4 25.32 -7.79 -8.07
N LEU A 5 24.06 -8.04 -8.45
CA LEU A 5 23.06 -8.60 -7.54
C LEU A 5 23.44 -10.02 -7.07
N SER A 6 24.00 -10.83 -7.97
CA SER A 6 24.51 -12.16 -7.65
C SER A 6 25.70 -12.09 -6.68
N ALA A 7 26.66 -11.19 -6.94
CA ALA A 7 27.82 -11.00 -6.07
C ALA A 7 27.43 -10.55 -4.66
N TRP A 8 26.46 -9.62 -4.56
CA TRP A 8 25.90 -9.19 -3.28
C TRP A 8 25.20 -10.32 -2.54
N SER A 9 24.42 -11.16 -3.22
CA SER A 9 23.75 -12.31 -2.60
C SER A 9 24.73 -13.34 -2.03
N THR A 10 25.86 -13.58 -2.70
CA THR A 10 26.93 -14.47 -2.20
C THR A 10 27.61 -13.88 -0.96
N LEU A 11 27.93 -12.58 -0.98
CA LEU A 11 28.50 -11.88 0.17
C LEU A 11 27.61 -11.93 1.41
N PHE A 12 26.30 -11.74 1.28
CA PHE A 12 25.37 -11.86 2.42
C PHE A 12 25.30 -13.28 3.00
N ALA A 13 25.49 -14.31 2.17
CA ALA A 13 25.52 -15.71 2.62
C ALA A 13 26.79 -16.04 3.43
N ASP A 14 27.93 -15.48 3.06
CA ASP A 14 29.22 -15.73 3.70
C ASP A 14 29.33 -15.12 5.11
N TYR A 15 28.57 -14.06 5.41
CA TYR A 15 28.65 -13.33 6.69
C TYR A 15 27.77 -13.89 7.82
N ALA A 16 27.09 -15.04 7.65
CA ALA A 16 26.20 -15.63 8.65
C ALA A 16 25.17 -14.63 9.23
N ILE A 17 24.86 -13.57 8.48
CA ILE A 17 23.75 -12.67 8.76
C ILE A 17 22.51 -13.52 8.55
N LEU A 18 21.92 -13.97 9.66
CA LEU A 18 20.73 -14.80 9.66
C LEU A 18 19.67 -14.13 8.78
N GLN A 19 19.43 -14.74 7.62
CA GLN A 19 18.16 -14.63 6.91
C GLN A 19 17.06 -14.98 7.92
N PRO A 20 16.00 -14.17 7.99
CA PRO A 20 15.33 -13.63 6.81
C PRO A 20 15.23 -12.11 6.83
N PHE A 21 15.72 -11.46 5.77
CA PHE A 21 15.19 -10.16 5.42
C PHE A 21 14.02 -10.38 4.47
N ASP A 22 12.80 -10.47 5.00
CA ASP A 22 11.55 -10.59 4.20
C ASP A 22 11.41 -9.52 3.11
N GLN A 23 12.23 -8.48 3.16
CA GLN A 23 12.29 -7.40 2.19
C GLN A 23 13.08 -7.75 0.92
N LEU A 24 14.03 -8.70 0.95
CA LEU A 24 14.94 -8.99 -0.17
C LEU A 24 14.26 -9.71 -1.36
N GLY A 25 13.01 -10.15 -1.22
CA GLY A 25 12.26 -10.83 -2.28
C GLY A 25 10.91 -10.18 -2.65
N ARG A 26 10.58 -9.00 -2.11
CA ARG A 26 9.26 -8.39 -2.37
C ARG A 26 9.19 -7.80 -3.77
N ALA A 27 8.17 -8.20 -4.55
CA ALA A 27 7.87 -7.63 -5.86
C ALA A 27 7.79 -6.10 -5.77
N THR A 28 8.60 -5.39 -6.55
CA THR A 28 8.54 -3.93 -6.70
C THR A 28 7.56 -3.56 -7.80
N TYR A 29 6.88 -2.44 -7.64
CA TYR A 29 5.91 -1.92 -8.61
C TYR A 29 6.38 -0.57 -9.12
N THR A 30 6.07 -0.26 -10.36
CA THR A 30 6.45 1.02 -11.00
C THR A 30 5.20 1.71 -11.50
N PRO A 31 5.05 3.03 -11.32
CA PRO A 31 3.97 3.79 -11.93
C PRO A 31 3.81 3.46 -13.42
N GLY A 32 2.55 3.30 -13.87
CA GLY A 32 2.23 2.97 -15.25
C GLY A 32 2.18 1.47 -15.59
N ASP A 33 2.54 0.57 -14.66
CA ASP A 33 2.36 -0.88 -14.83
C ASP A 33 0.89 -1.33 -14.84
N GLY A 34 -0.03 -0.43 -14.53
CA GLY A 34 -1.47 -0.65 -14.50
C GLY A 34 -1.96 -1.43 -13.28
N VAL A 35 -1.07 -1.87 -12.39
CA VAL A 35 -1.46 -2.70 -11.24
C VAL A 35 -2.35 -1.91 -10.28
N LEU A 36 -1.96 -0.67 -9.94
CA LEU A 36 -2.77 0.19 -9.09
C LEU A 36 -4.14 0.52 -9.72
N ALA A 37 -4.15 0.81 -11.02
CA ALA A 37 -5.39 1.08 -11.76
C ALA A 37 -6.34 -0.12 -11.77
N GLY A 38 -5.78 -1.34 -11.86
CA GLY A 38 -6.56 -2.58 -11.80
C GLY A 38 -7.18 -2.88 -10.43
N LEU A 39 -6.73 -2.22 -9.35
CA LEU A 39 -7.32 -2.36 -8.02
C LEU A 39 -8.54 -1.44 -7.81
N ILE A 40 -8.72 -0.41 -8.63
CA ILE A 40 -9.87 0.49 -8.53
C ILE A 40 -11.15 -0.30 -8.84
N GLY A 41 -12.15 -0.16 -7.97
CA GLY A 41 -13.42 -0.89 -8.05
C GLY A 41 -13.40 -2.27 -7.40
N THR A 42 -12.26 -2.74 -6.88
CA THR A 42 -12.21 -4.00 -6.12
C THR A 42 -12.90 -3.84 -4.76
N THR A 43 -13.55 -4.92 -4.32
CA THR A 43 -14.21 -4.99 -3.01
C THR A 43 -13.23 -5.56 -1.99
N LEU A 44 -13.07 -4.84 -0.88
CA LEU A 44 -12.21 -5.18 0.24
C LEU A 44 -13.07 -5.65 1.41
N PRO A 45 -12.77 -6.82 2.01
CA PRO A 45 -13.41 -7.23 3.25
C PRO A 45 -13.23 -6.15 4.34
N TYR A 46 -14.26 -5.88 5.13
CA TYR A 46 -14.16 -4.88 6.21
C TYR A 46 -12.95 -5.10 7.13
N GLY A 47 -12.69 -6.35 7.51
CA GLY A 47 -11.53 -6.72 8.34
C GLY A 47 -10.18 -6.37 7.70
N ALA A 48 -10.08 -6.44 6.38
CA ALA A 48 -8.89 -6.07 5.62
C ALA A 48 -8.68 -4.54 5.60
N VAL A 49 -9.76 -3.78 5.43
CA VAL A 49 -9.73 -2.31 5.52
C VAL A 49 -9.29 -1.86 6.92
N ARG A 50 -9.82 -2.49 7.98
CA ARG A 50 -9.34 -2.27 9.37
C ARG A 50 -7.88 -2.65 9.56
N GLY A 51 -7.36 -3.59 8.75
CA GLY A 51 -5.96 -3.97 8.71
C GLY A 51 -5.05 -2.84 8.22
N LEU A 52 -5.50 -2.01 7.26
CA LEU A 52 -4.71 -0.88 6.74
C LEU A 52 -4.32 0.10 7.86
N ALA A 53 -5.23 0.35 8.79
CA ALA A 53 -5.02 1.21 9.96
C ALA A 53 -3.92 0.72 10.93
N ARG A 54 -3.47 -0.55 10.81
CA ARG A 54 -2.35 -1.09 11.60
C ARG A 54 -0.99 -0.81 10.98
N GLY A 55 -0.97 -0.30 9.74
CA GLY A 55 0.23 0.03 8.99
C GLY A 55 0.41 1.54 8.85
N ALA A 56 0.80 1.98 7.65
CA ALA A 56 1.08 3.38 7.34
C ALA A 56 -0.18 4.19 6.95
N TRP A 57 -1.36 3.57 6.96
CA TRP A 57 -2.61 4.23 6.62
C TRP A 57 -3.32 4.73 7.88
N SER A 58 -3.89 5.93 7.82
CA SER A 58 -4.68 6.51 8.92
C SER A 58 -6.03 6.99 8.39
N PRO A 59 -7.12 6.85 9.15
CA PRO A 59 -8.40 7.44 8.76
C PRO A 59 -8.27 8.97 8.70
N TRP A 60 -8.86 9.60 7.68
CA TRP A 60 -8.86 11.07 7.55
C TRP A 60 -9.87 11.77 8.47
N GLN A 61 -10.94 11.07 8.85
CA GLN A 61 -12.02 11.58 9.70
C GLN A 61 -12.41 10.56 10.77
N ASP A 62 -12.93 11.05 11.90
CA ASP A 62 -13.12 10.24 13.10
C ASP A 62 -14.52 9.61 13.24
N SER A 63 -15.55 10.14 12.58
CA SER A 63 -16.94 9.65 12.77
C SER A 63 -17.41 8.73 11.65
N TRP A 64 -17.18 9.11 10.39
CA TRP A 64 -17.46 8.32 9.20
C TRP A 64 -16.18 8.11 8.41
N ILE A 65 -15.69 6.87 8.42
CA ILE A 65 -14.44 6.49 7.78
C ILE A 65 -14.75 6.04 6.35
N ALA A 66 -14.50 6.94 5.40
CA ALA A 66 -14.55 6.65 3.97
C ALA A 66 -13.24 7.01 3.26
N THR A 67 -12.24 7.51 3.99
CA THR A 67 -10.97 7.95 3.43
C THR A 67 -9.83 7.61 4.38
N PHE A 68 -8.79 7.00 3.82
CA PHE A 68 -7.52 6.74 4.49
C PHE A 68 -6.42 7.53 3.82
N VAL A 69 -5.49 8.04 4.62
CA VAL A 69 -4.31 8.79 4.16
C VAL A 69 -3.03 8.05 4.51
N ARG A 70 -2.02 8.19 3.65
CA ARG A 70 -0.67 7.66 3.84
C ARG A 70 0.35 8.70 3.37
N PRO A 71 1.40 9.01 4.15
CA PRO A 71 2.47 9.90 3.69
C PRO A 71 3.17 9.40 2.42
N ALA A 72 3.47 10.33 1.52
CA ALA A 72 4.09 10.05 0.22
C ALA A 72 5.10 11.13 -0.17
N GLY A 73 6.22 11.18 0.55
CA GLY A 73 7.22 12.25 0.37
C GLY A 73 6.75 13.54 1.04
N GLU A 74 6.64 14.61 0.26
CA GLU A 74 6.16 15.92 0.73
C GLU A 74 4.63 16.02 0.80
N GLY A 75 3.91 15.07 0.19
CA GLY A 75 2.44 15.00 0.20
C GLY A 75 1.91 13.68 0.73
N GLU A 76 0.73 13.27 0.27
CA GLU A 76 0.05 12.05 0.72
C GLU A 76 -0.71 11.33 -0.40
N VAL A 77 -0.91 10.03 -0.19
CA VAL A 77 -1.85 9.21 -0.96
C VAL A 77 -3.15 9.09 -0.18
N ARG A 78 -4.28 9.37 -0.82
CA ARG A 78 -5.61 9.17 -0.27
C ARG A 78 -6.28 7.97 -0.92
N LEU A 79 -6.74 7.04 -0.10
CA LEU A 79 -7.60 5.93 -0.50
C LEU A 79 -9.05 6.30 -0.16
N HIS A 80 -9.90 6.41 -1.17
CA HIS A 80 -11.33 6.63 -1.00
C HIS A 80 -12.08 5.31 -1.12
N LEU A 81 -12.90 5.05 -0.11
CA LEU A 81 -13.74 3.86 -0.02
C LEU A 81 -15.21 4.24 -0.12
N GLU A 82 -16.01 3.33 -0.65
CA GLU A 82 -17.46 3.44 -0.59
C GLU A 82 -18.10 2.12 -0.13
N PRO A 83 -19.15 2.19 0.71
CA PRO A 83 -19.79 3.43 1.20
C PRO A 83 -19.03 4.15 2.34
N GLY A 84 -17.99 3.54 2.90
CA GLY A 84 -17.43 3.93 4.19
C GLY A 84 -18.17 3.28 5.36
N PHE A 85 -17.76 3.57 6.58
CA PHE A 85 -18.34 2.98 7.78
C PHE A 85 -18.19 3.88 9.01
N PRO A 86 -19.08 3.77 10.02
CA PRO A 86 -18.90 4.49 11.27
C PRO A 86 -17.66 3.97 12.03
N ALA A 87 -16.92 4.86 12.69
CA ALA A 87 -15.73 4.45 13.46
C ALA A 87 -16.07 3.50 14.63
N SER A 88 -17.27 3.64 15.18
CA SER A 88 -17.86 2.70 16.14
C SER A 88 -18.97 1.89 15.47
N GLY A 89 -18.81 0.57 15.42
CA GLY A 89 -19.81 -0.34 14.88
C GLY A 89 -19.28 -1.77 14.80
N ASP A 90 -20.17 -2.73 14.95
CA ASP A 90 -19.86 -4.14 14.73
C ASP A 90 -20.01 -4.44 13.24
N GLU A 91 -18.87 -4.74 12.61
CA GLU A 91 -18.79 -5.42 11.30
C GLU A 91 -19.66 -4.83 10.17
N PRO A 92 -19.37 -3.58 9.72
CA PRO A 92 -20.00 -2.97 8.54
C PRO A 92 -19.70 -3.77 7.27
N GLU A 93 -20.44 -3.43 6.21
CA GLU A 93 -20.29 -4.04 4.90
C GLU A 93 -18.89 -3.90 4.30
N ASP A 94 -18.60 -4.75 3.32
CA ASP A 94 -17.36 -4.67 2.55
C ASP A 94 -17.26 -3.35 1.77
N GLN A 95 -16.04 -2.92 1.51
CA GLN A 95 -15.75 -1.58 1.01
C GLN A 95 -15.17 -1.65 -0.39
N ARG A 96 -15.68 -0.84 -1.31
CA ARG A 96 -15.11 -0.75 -2.65
C ARG A 96 -14.03 0.33 -2.69
N ILE A 97 -12.89 0.04 -3.34
CA ILE A 97 -11.91 1.09 -3.69
C ILE A 97 -12.55 1.99 -4.75
N ARG A 98 -12.99 3.18 -4.35
CA ARG A 98 -13.56 4.15 -5.28
C ARG A 98 -12.47 4.84 -6.08
N GLU A 99 -11.43 5.28 -5.40
CA GLU A 99 -10.38 6.13 -5.97
C GLU A 99 -9.12 6.08 -5.10
N VAL A 100 -7.97 6.27 -5.75
CA VAL A 100 -6.70 6.52 -5.07
C VAL A 100 -6.13 7.83 -5.64
N GLU A 101 -6.05 8.86 -4.80
CA GLU A 101 -5.68 10.22 -5.17
C GLU A 101 -4.30 10.58 -4.58
N LEU A 102 -3.56 11.45 -5.30
CA LEU A 102 -2.37 12.13 -4.79
C LEU A 102 -2.72 13.54 -4.34
N VAL A 103 -2.23 13.93 -3.17
CA VAL A 103 -2.38 15.29 -2.63
C VAL A 103 -1.00 15.86 -2.34
N ASP A 104 -0.76 17.08 -2.82
CA ASP A 104 0.53 17.77 -2.74
C ASP A 104 1.70 17.00 -3.41
N VAL A 105 1.38 16.06 -4.30
CA VAL A 105 2.31 15.35 -5.19
C VAL A 105 1.78 15.44 -6.62
N ALA A 106 2.61 15.82 -7.59
CA ALA A 106 2.16 16.11 -8.95
C ALA A 106 1.82 14.86 -9.77
N ALA A 107 2.58 13.79 -9.61
CA ALA A 107 2.36 12.53 -10.32
C ALA A 107 2.84 11.31 -9.51
N TRP A 108 2.44 10.11 -9.93
CA TRP A 108 2.85 8.86 -9.27
C TRP A 108 4.35 8.60 -9.38
N GLU A 109 4.98 9.15 -10.42
CA GLU A 109 6.42 9.14 -10.65
C GLU A 109 7.20 9.97 -9.63
N ASP A 110 6.55 10.96 -9.00
CA ASP A 110 7.15 11.80 -7.96
C ASP A 110 7.01 11.19 -6.55
N VAL A 111 6.22 10.12 -6.41
CA VAL A 111 6.12 9.35 -5.16
C VAL A 111 7.38 8.51 -4.97
N PRO A 112 8.00 8.47 -3.78
CA PRO A 112 9.14 7.60 -3.53
C PRO A 112 8.85 6.15 -3.97
N PRO A 113 9.71 5.48 -4.76
CA PRO A 113 9.37 4.18 -5.38
C PRO A 113 8.99 3.09 -4.37
N VAL A 114 9.59 3.12 -3.17
CA VAL A 114 9.24 2.23 -2.06
C VAL A 114 7.81 2.49 -1.56
N VAL A 115 7.40 3.75 -1.45
CA VAL A 115 6.06 4.15 -1.03
C VAL A 115 5.03 3.70 -2.06
N TYR A 116 5.28 3.92 -3.36
CA TYR A 116 4.39 3.43 -4.43
C TYR A 116 4.23 1.91 -4.35
N SER A 117 5.34 1.18 -4.24
CA SER A 117 5.31 -0.29 -4.12
C SER A 117 4.54 -0.76 -2.88
N GLU A 118 4.64 -0.05 -1.76
CA GLU A 118 3.88 -0.37 -0.55
C GLU A 118 2.39 -0.08 -0.70
N VAL A 119 2.01 1.04 -1.33
CA VAL A 119 0.59 1.34 -1.64
C VAL A 119 -0.02 0.19 -2.43
N VAL A 120 0.62 -0.22 -3.52
CA VAL A 120 0.13 -1.32 -4.36
C VAL A 120 0.02 -2.63 -3.56
N ARG A 121 1.03 -2.97 -2.76
CA ARG A 121 1.01 -4.21 -1.96
C ARG A 121 -0.04 -4.21 -0.87
N ASP A 122 -0.22 -3.10 -0.18
CA ASP A 122 -1.19 -3.00 0.91
C ASP A 122 -2.62 -3.15 0.38
N LEU A 123 -2.92 -2.51 -0.75
CA LEU A 123 -4.22 -2.62 -1.41
C LEU A 123 -4.44 -3.99 -2.05
N ALA A 124 -3.43 -4.55 -2.73
CA ALA A 124 -3.51 -5.90 -3.29
C ALA A 124 -3.75 -6.96 -2.20
N ARG A 125 -3.02 -6.87 -1.08
CA ARG A 125 -3.23 -7.75 0.08
C ARG A 125 -4.62 -7.59 0.69
N ALA A 126 -5.16 -6.38 0.70
CA ALA A 126 -6.50 -6.14 1.21
C ALA A 126 -7.59 -6.73 0.29
N ALA A 127 -7.32 -6.83 -1.01
CA ALA A 127 -8.25 -7.35 -2.01
C ALA A 127 -8.29 -8.89 -2.11
N GLY A 128 -7.28 -9.60 -1.58
CA GLY A 128 -7.21 -11.08 -1.59
C GLY A 128 -5.82 -11.63 -1.35
#